data_AF-A0AAW8KWK8-F1
#
_entry.id   AF-A0AAW8KWK8-F1
#
_cell.length_a   1.000
_cell.length_b   1.000
_cell.length_c   1.000
_cell.angle_alpha   90.00
_cell.angle_beta   90.00
_cell.angle_gamma   90.00
#
_symmetry.space_group_name_H-M   'P 1'
#
loop_
_entity.id
_entity.type
_entity.pdbx_description
1 polymer ?
#
loop_
_entity_poly.entity_id
_entity_poly.type
_entity_poly.pdbx_seq_one_letter_code
_entity_poly.pdbx_strand_id
1 'polypeptide(L)'
;SGMSRSAGTCNTMGTASTMACMAEALGTSLPHNAAIPAVDSRRYVLAHLSGMRIVDMVHEDLRLSKILTKEAFENAIKVNAAIGGSTNAVIHLKAIAGRIGVDLQLD
;
A
#
# COMPACT_ATOMS: atom_id res chain seq x y z
N SER A 1 -31.80 -1.55 3.71
CA SER A 1 -30.38 -1.16 3.80
C SER A 1 -29.54 -2.42 4.00
N GLY A 2 -28.73 -2.85 3.02
CA GLY A 2 -28.12 -4.19 3.08
C GLY A 2 -26.71 -4.39 2.51
N MET A 3 -26.19 -3.42 1.75
CA MET A 3 -24.92 -3.57 1.00
C MET A 3 -23.68 -3.19 1.81
N SER A 4 -23.72 -2.08 2.57
CA SER A 4 -22.61 -1.62 3.43
C SER A 4 -23.03 -1.72 4.90
N ARG A 5 -22.51 -2.71 5.62
CA ARG A 5 -23.00 -3.11 6.95
C ARG A 5 -21.93 -3.19 8.03
N SER A 6 -20.73 -2.68 7.75
CA SER A 6 -19.62 -2.59 8.69
C SER A 6 -18.76 -1.39 8.32
N ALA A 7 -17.90 -0.95 9.25
CA ALA A 7 -16.83 -0.02 8.92
C ALA A 7 -15.84 -0.66 7.94
N GLY A 8 -15.27 0.15 7.05
CA GLY A 8 -14.29 -0.29 6.05
C GLY A 8 -14.39 0.53 4.77
N THR A 9 -13.52 0.19 3.80
CA THR A 9 -13.57 0.72 2.43
C THR A 9 -14.45 -0.17 1.54
N CYS A 10 -14.59 0.17 0.25
CA CYS A 10 -15.23 -0.72 -0.72
C CYS A 10 -14.60 -2.12 -0.68
N ASN A 11 -15.44 -3.16 -0.68
CA ASN A 11 -15.03 -4.56 -0.53
C ASN A 11 -14.66 -5.25 -1.86
N THR A 12 -14.67 -4.52 -2.97
CA THR A 12 -14.19 -4.95 -4.28
C THR A 12 -12.74 -4.56 -4.50
N MET A 13 -12.14 -4.97 -5.61
CA MET A 13 -10.84 -4.46 -6.05
C MET A 13 -10.92 -3.07 -6.69
N GLY A 14 -11.60 -2.15 -6.00
CA GLY A 14 -11.61 -0.73 -6.32
C GLY A 14 -10.33 -0.02 -5.90
N THR A 15 -10.29 1.31 -6.06
CA THR A 15 -9.08 2.11 -5.77
C THR A 15 -8.55 1.93 -4.35
N ALA A 16 -9.42 1.85 -3.34
CA ALA A 16 -9.01 1.71 -1.95
C ALA A 16 -8.22 0.40 -1.70
N SER A 17 -8.80 -0.74 -2.07
CA SER A 17 -8.14 -2.05 -1.96
C SER A 17 -6.89 -2.12 -2.82
N THR A 18 -6.93 -1.53 -4.02
CA THR A 18 -5.77 -1.45 -4.92
C THR A 18 -4.62 -0.69 -4.28
N MET A 19 -4.86 0.51 -3.75
CA MET A 19 -3.81 1.32 -3.12
C MET A 19 -3.31 0.74 -1.81
N ALA A 20 -4.14 -0.01 -1.08
CA ALA A 20 -3.69 -0.79 0.06
C ALA A 20 -2.70 -1.89 -0.36
N CYS A 21 -2.99 -2.63 -1.44
CA CYS A 21 -2.05 -3.56 -2.05
C CYS A 21 -0.78 -2.87 -2.56
N MET A 22 -0.89 -1.67 -3.14
CA MET A 22 0.28 -0.90 -3.59
C MET A 22 1.17 -0.50 -2.42
N ALA A 23 0.60 -0.09 -1.28
CA ALA A 23 1.39 0.24 -0.08
C ALA A 23 2.16 -0.98 0.44
N GLU A 24 1.57 -2.18 0.39
CA GLU A 24 2.24 -3.42 0.77
C GLU A 24 3.32 -3.81 -0.27
N ALA A 25 3.00 -3.75 -1.57
CA ALA A 25 3.94 -4.08 -2.65
C ALA A 25 5.13 -3.12 -2.77
N LEU A 26 4.92 -1.83 -2.47
CA LEU A 26 5.99 -0.83 -2.38
C LEU A 26 6.84 -0.97 -1.11
N GLY A 27 6.45 -1.84 -0.16
CA GLY A 27 7.16 -2.03 1.11
C GLY A 27 6.95 -0.91 2.13
N THR A 28 5.92 -0.07 1.98
CA THR A 28 5.62 1.04 2.90
C THR A 28 4.63 0.69 4.01
N SER A 29 4.08 -0.52 3.98
CA SER A 29 3.25 -1.06 5.04
C SER A 29 3.69 -2.48 5.41
N LEU A 30 3.37 -2.90 6.63
CA LEU A 30 3.66 -4.26 7.09
C LEU A 30 2.88 -5.30 6.27
N PRO A 31 3.40 -6.54 6.15
CA PRO A 31 2.68 -7.63 5.51
C PRO A 31 1.27 -7.82 6.09
N HIS A 32 0.34 -8.24 5.23
CA HIS A 32 -1.09 -8.40 5.49
C HIS A 32 -1.88 -7.09 5.65
N ASN A 33 -1.25 -5.93 5.52
CA ASN A 33 -1.94 -4.65 5.64
C ASN A 33 -3.09 -4.49 4.64
N ALA A 34 -2.96 -5.01 3.42
CA ALA A 34 -3.95 -4.78 2.37
C ALA A 34 -5.28 -5.53 2.60
N ALA A 35 -5.22 -6.75 3.14
CA ALA A 35 -6.36 -7.68 3.07
C ALA A 35 -7.14 -7.85 4.38
N ILE A 36 -6.61 -7.40 5.52
CA ILE A 36 -7.30 -7.55 6.82
C ILE A 36 -8.53 -6.63 6.86
N PRO A 37 -9.76 -7.14 7.06
CA PRO A 37 -10.95 -6.31 7.19
C PRO A 37 -10.84 -5.30 8.34
N ALA A 38 -11.44 -4.12 8.19
CA ALA A 38 -11.33 -3.06 9.20
C ALA A 38 -11.88 -3.47 10.58
N VAL A 39 -12.88 -4.36 10.61
CA VAL A 39 -13.52 -4.85 11.85
C VAL A 39 -12.83 -6.09 12.45
N ASP A 40 -11.79 -6.62 11.80
CA ASP A 40 -11.05 -7.78 12.28
C ASP A 40 -10.07 -7.38 13.39
N SER A 41 -9.98 -8.17 14.47
CA SER A 41 -9.08 -7.88 15.60
C SER A 41 -7.61 -7.78 15.19
N ARG A 42 -7.20 -8.52 14.14
CA ARG A 42 -5.85 -8.47 13.58
C ARG A 42 -5.48 -7.10 13.04
N ARG A 43 -6.45 -6.24 12.68
CA ARG A 43 -6.19 -4.85 12.26
C ARG A 43 -5.57 -4.04 13.39
N TYR A 44 -6.07 -4.20 14.62
CA TYR A 44 -5.52 -3.53 15.80
C TYR A 44 -4.15 -4.07 16.18
N VAL A 45 -3.94 -5.39 16.03
CA VAL A 45 -2.62 -6.00 16.21
C VAL A 45 -1.62 -5.41 15.21
N LEU A 46 -1.97 -5.33 13.93
CA LEU A 46 -1.10 -4.77 12.91
C LEU A 46 -0.79 -3.28 13.15
N ALA A 47 -1.77 -2.51 13.63
CA ALA A 47 -1.57 -1.11 14.00
C ALA A 47 -0.57 -0.97 15.16
N HIS A 48 -0.67 -1.82 16.18
CA HIS A 48 0.30 -1.85 17.27
C HIS A 48 1.71 -2.23 16.79
N LEU A 49 1.83 -3.27 15.96
CA LEU A 49 3.10 -3.68 15.35
C LEU A 49 3.72 -2.59 14.48
N SER A 50 2.90 -1.80 13.77
CA SER A 50 3.37 -0.66 12.99
C SER A 50 3.99 0.42 13.88
N GLY A 51 3.39 0.65 15.06
CA GLY A 51 3.92 1.55 16.09
C GLY A 51 5.26 1.07 16.66
N MET A 52 5.45 -0.23 16.84
CA MET A 52 6.74 -0.79 17.23
C MET A 52 7.76 -0.64 16.09
N ARG A 53 7.38 -1.01 14.86
CA ARG A 53 8.28 -1.00 13.71
C ARG A 53 8.81 0.39 13.39
N ILE A 54 8.00 1.45 13.52
CA ILE A 54 8.45 2.80 13.20
C ILE A 54 9.55 3.28 14.18
N VAL A 55 9.54 2.85 15.43
CA VAL A 55 10.61 3.16 16.40
C VAL A 55 11.93 2.54 15.93
N ASP A 56 11.91 1.27 15.53
CA ASP A 56 13.09 0.60 14.97
C ASP A 56 13.59 1.30 13.69
N MET A 57 12.67 1.70 12.81
CA MET A 57 13.02 2.42 11.58
C MET A 57 13.71 3.75 11.85
N VAL A 58 13.36 4.46 12.93
CA VAL A 58 14.06 5.68 13.36
C VAL A 58 15.49 5.37 13.77
N HIS A 59 15.71 4.29 14.53
CA HIS A 59 17.05 3.85 14.91
C HIS A 59 17.90 3.38 13.71
N GLU A 60 17.28 2.75 12.72
CA GLU A 60 17.91 2.29 11.47
C GLU A 60 18.15 3.41 10.43
N ASP A 61 17.64 4.63 10.68
CA ASP A 61 17.52 5.70 9.68
C ASP A 61 16.85 5.21 8.38
N LEU A 62 15.84 4.33 8.50
CA LEU A 62 15.15 3.75 7.35
C LEU A 62 14.13 4.73 6.79
N ARG A 63 14.57 5.53 5.82
CA ARG A 63 13.75 6.56 5.15
C ARG A 63 12.99 5.99 3.95
N LEU A 64 11.89 6.65 3.56
CA LEU A 64 11.13 6.28 2.36
C LEU A 64 12.00 6.24 1.09
N SER A 65 13.03 7.09 0.97
CA SER A 65 13.95 7.08 -0.18
C SER A 65 14.81 5.81 -0.27
N LYS A 66 14.95 5.04 0.81
CA LYS A 66 15.63 3.74 0.84
C LYS A 66 14.70 2.58 0.46
N ILE A 67 13.38 2.80 0.50
CA ILE A 67 12.34 1.78 0.26
C ILE A 67 11.74 1.95 -1.15
N LEU A 68 11.37 3.19 -1.49
CA LEU A 68 10.70 3.53 -2.74
C LEU A 68 11.71 3.66 -3.90
N THR A 69 12.32 2.54 -4.27
CA THR A 69 13.22 2.43 -5.43
C THR A 69 12.45 2.14 -6.71
N LYS A 70 13.11 2.24 -7.86
CA LYS A 70 12.50 1.90 -9.16
C LYS A 70 11.96 0.47 -9.17
N GLU A 71 12.71 -0.47 -8.59
CA GLU A 71 12.33 -1.88 -8.48
C GLU A 71 11.08 -2.06 -7.61
N ALA A 72 10.91 -1.26 -6.55
CA ALA A 72 9.70 -1.27 -5.73
C ALA A 72 8.47 -0.84 -6.56
N PHE A 73 8.59 0.20 -7.39
CA PHE A 73 7.52 0.60 -8.30
C PHE A 73 7.22 -0.47 -9.37
N GLU A 74 8.24 -1.11 -9.93
CA GLU A 74 8.04 -2.24 -10.87
C GLU A 74 7.33 -3.42 -10.23
N ASN A 75 7.67 -3.75 -8.97
CA ASN A 75 6.96 -4.76 -8.20
C ASN A 75 5.50 -4.37 -7.97
N ALA A 76 5.23 -3.12 -7.60
CA ALA A 76 3.88 -2.61 -7.43
C ALA A 76 3.06 -2.70 -8.72
N ILE A 77 3.65 -2.39 -9.88
CA ILE A 77 2.99 -2.52 -11.19
C ILE A 77 2.64 -3.97 -11.51
N LYS A 78 3.58 -4.91 -11.30
CA LYS A 78 3.35 -6.35 -11.50
C LYS A 78 2.23 -6.87 -10.58
N VAL A 79 2.23 -6.43 -9.32
CA VAL A 79 1.17 -6.76 -8.37
C VAL A 79 -0.17 -6.18 -8.82
N ASN A 80 -0.20 -4.93 -9.30
CA ASN A 80 -1.43 -4.29 -9.78
C ASN A 80 -2.04 -5.06 -10.96
N ALA A 81 -1.21 -5.54 -11.89
CA ALA A 81 -1.64 -6.39 -12.99
C ALA A 81 -2.18 -7.75 -12.48
N ALA A 82 -1.48 -8.38 -11.53
CA ALA A 82 -1.86 -9.68 -10.99
C ALA A 82 -3.21 -9.66 -10.24
N ILE A 83 -3.52 -8.57 -9.53
CA ILE A 83 -4.77 -8.44 -8.76
C ILE A 83 -5.94 -7.86 -9.56
N GLY A 84 -5.72 -7.45 -10.82
CA GLY A 84 -6.73 -6.71 -11.59
C GLY A 84 -7.10 -5.37 -10.95
N GLY A 85 -6.09 -4.64 -10.46
CA GLY A 85 -6.27 -3.41 -9.70
C GLY A 85 -6.80 -2.23 -10.53
N SER A 86 -7.27 -1.21 -9.83
CA SER A 86 -7.84 -0.01 -10.43
C SER A 86 -6.84 0.73 -11.35
N THR A 87 -7.31 1.24 -12.48
CA THR A 87 -6.55 2.15 -13.35
C THR A 87 -6.08 3.42 -12.63
N ASN A 88 -6.78 3.84 -11.56
CA ASN A 88 -6.34 4.97 -10.72
C ASN A 88 -4.98 4.73 -10.05
N ALA A 89 -4.56 3.47 -9.89
CA ALA A 89 -3.23 3.15 -9.38
C ALA A 89 -2.12 3.77 -10.24
N VAL A 90 -2.31 3.86 -11.57
CA VAL A 90 -1.32 4.44 -12.49
C VAL A 90 -1.03 5.90 -12.13
N ILE A 91 -2.07 6.71 -11.93
CA ILE A 91 -1.94 8.13 -11.60
C ILE A 91 -1.33 8.29 -10.20
N HIS A 92 -1.78 7.49 -9.23
CA HIS A 92 -1.24 7.55 -7.87
C HIS A 92 0.22 7.12 -7.80
N LEU A 93 0.62 6.03 -8.45
CA LEU A 93 2.01 5.58 -8.49
C LEU A 93 2.92 6.60 -9.18
N LYS A 94 2.48 7.18 -10.32
CA LYS A 94 3.23 8.24 -11.00
C LYS A 94 3.40 9.48 -10.12
N ALA A 95 2.34 9.88 -9.40
CA ALA A 95 2.41 10.99 -8.46
C ALA A 95 3.40 10.71 -7.31
N ILE A 96 3.37 9.51 -6.72
CA ILE A 96 4.29 9.13 -5.64
C ILE A 96 5.74 9.09 -6.16
N ALA A 97 5.97 8.46 -7.32
CA ALA A 97 7.28 8.40 -7.97
C ALA A 97 7.86 9.79 -8.21
N GLY A 98 7.06 10.71 -8.75
CA GLY A 98 7.48 12.10 -9.00
C GLY A 98 7.84 12.88 -7.73
N ARG A 99 7.28 12.52 -6.56
CA ARG A 99 7.63 13.17 -5.27
C ARG A 99 8.90 12.62 -4.65
N ILE A 100 9.24 11.36 -4.92
CA ILE A 100 10.48 10.75 -4.43
C ILE A 100 11.65 10.89 -5.42
N GLY A 101 11.37 11.32 -6.66
CA GLY A 101 12.36 11.51 -7.71
C GLY A 101 12.68 10.24 -8.50
N VAL A 102 11.79 9.25 -8.48
CA VAL A 102 11.90 8.06 -9.33
C VAL A 102 11.26 8.36 -10.68
N ASP A 103 12.01 8.11 -11.76
CA ASP A 103 11.49 8.22 -13.12
C ASP A 103 10.54 7.04 -13.41
N LEU A 104 9.25 7.36 -13.49
CA LEU A 104 8.19 6.41 -13.80
C LEU A 104 7.32 6.98 -14.92
N GLN A 105 7.43 6.36 -16.09
CA GLN A 105 6.65 6.70 -17.28
C GLN A 105 5.50 5.72 -17.46
N LEU A 106 4.59 6.07 -18.39
CA LEU A 106 3.47 5.20 -18.73
C LEU A 106 3.90 4.05 -19.66
N ASP A 107 4.95 4.28 -20.44
CA ASP A 107 5.51 3.36 -21.44
C ASP A 107 6.48 2.34 -20.83
#